data_AF-A0A0R0CFD3-F1
#
_entry.id   AF-A0A0R0CFD3-F1
#
_cell.length_a   1.000
_cell.length_b   1.000
_cell.length_c   1.000
_cell.angle_alpha   90.00
_cell.angle_beta   90.00
_cell.angle_gamma   90.00
#
_symmetry.space_group_name_H-M   'P 1'
#
loop_
_entity.id
_entity.type
_entity.pdbx_description
1 polymer ?
#
loop_
_entity_poly.entity_id
_entity_poly.type
_entity_poly.pdbx_seq_one_letter_code
_entity_poly.pdbx_strand_id
1 'polypeptide(L)'
;MIELLDLRQTLDAIAACNDDGQVWERYGWVHATDGGALAARFWLPPSEEEAWDEDDEVAVAARGLGLSPFLEPATFADVLDVQKRQRPLSTLEDYARALDYYAEYDAFLQVPGMDEALGEASAAEQDAAQVMGVGPGIFASFDVVLVACPAEHMKGAASRVATLLAIPVGEALARCRMLPLALGQHLDRVRCGEVQAPFEELGATLQIHAYRPFPWRAEPNAG
;
A
#
# COMPACT_ATOMS: atom_id res chain seq x y z
N MET A 1 16.00 21.49 -8.55
CA MET A 1 15.03 21.59 -9.67
C MET A 1 13.81 20.81 -9.23
N ILE A 2 12.63 21.41 -9.28
CA ILE A 2 11.39 20.73 -8.86
C ILE A 2 11.01 19.72 -9.94
N GLU A 3 10.89 18.45 -9.56
CA GLU A 3 10.37 17.39 -10.42
C GLU A 3 8.84 17.38 -10.33
N LEU A 4 8.18 17.50 -11.49
CA LEU A 4 6.72 17.48 -11.60
C LEU A 4 6.25 16.12 -12.10
N LEU A 5 5.31 15.53 -11.38
CA LEU A 5 4.70 14.24 -11.67
C LEU A 5 3.31 14.42 -12.29
N ASP A 6 2.87 13.51 -13.16
CA ASP A 6 1.44 13.34 -13.40
C ASP A 6 0.77 12.54 -12.28
N LEU A 7 -0.56 12.46 -12.29
CA LEU A 7 -1.32 11.74 -11.26
C LEU A 7 -0.87 10.28 -11.11
N ARG A 8 -0.61 9.58 -12.21
CA ARG A 8 -0.18 8.16 -12.14
C ARG A 8 1.16 8.05 -11.45
N GLN A 9 2.12 8.91 -11.81
CA GLN A 9 3.43 8.97 -11.18
C GLN A 9 3.33 9.30 -9.69
N THR A 10 2.44 10.22 -9.31
CA THR A 10 2.17 10.56 -7.90
C THR A 10 1.63 9.36 -7.12
N LEU A 11 0.61 8.68 -7.65
CA LEU A 11 0.05 7.47 -7.03
C LEU A 11 1.11 6.37 -6.92
N ASP A 12 1.90 6.16 -7.98
CA ASP A 12 2.97 5.16 -7.99
C ASP A 12 4.09 5.50 -6.99
N ALA A 13 4.35 6.78 -6.73
CA ALA A 13 5.32 7.27 -5.74
C ALA A 13 4.83 7.04 -4.31
N ILE A 14 3.58 7.40 -4.00
CA ILE A 14 2.94 7.11 -2.70
C ILE A 14 2.90 5.60 -2.46
N ALA A 15 2.45 4.83 -3.43
CA ALA A 15 2.37 3.37 -3.34
C ALA A 15 3.73 2.66 -3.39
N ALA A 16 4.84 3.38 -3.61
CA ALA A 16 6.19 2.84 -3.44
C ALA A 16 6.63 2.82 -1.97
N CYS A 17 5.94 3.57 -1.10
CA CYS A 17 6.09 3.47 0.34
C CYS A 17 5.55 2.13 0.86
N ASN A 18 5.93 1.78 2.08
CA ASN A 18 5.56 0.55 2.79
C ASN A 18 4.21 0.70 3.50
N ASP A 19 3.97 1.89 4.05
CA ASP A 19 2.82 2.26 4.87
C ASP A 19 2.68 3.80 4.95
N ASP A 20 1.64 4.27 5.62
CA ASP A 20 1.34 5.70 5.81
C ASP A 20 2.43 6.43 6.61
N GLY A 21 3.09 5.73 7.54
CA GLY A 21 4.21 6.28 8.30
C GLY A 21 5.37 6.66 7.38
N GLN A 22 5.72 5.79 6.44
CA GLN A 22 6.74 6.10 5.44
C GLN A 22 6.28 7.20 4.46
N VAL A 23 5.00 7.31 4.15
CA VAL A 23 4.48 8.44 3.33
C VAL A 23 4.74 9.76 4.05
N TRP A 24 4.43 9.84 5.35
CA TRP A 24 4.64 11.03 6.17
C TRP A 24 6.12 11.37 6.34
N GLU A 25 6.98 10.37 6.56
CA GLU A 25 8.44 10.59 6.66
C GLU A 25 9.07 11.06 5.34
N ARG A 26 8.49 10.67 4.21
CA ARG A 26 9.09 10.87 2.89
C ARG A 26 8.64 12.16 2.21
N TYR A 27 7.44 12.64 2.54
CA TYR A 27 6.84 13.78 1.85
C TYR A 27 6.32 14.79 2.86
N GLY A 28 6.67 16.06 2.67
CA GLY A 28 6.17 17.15 3.51
C GLY A 28 4.78 17.64 3.13
N TRP A 29 4.44 17.59 1.83
CA TRP A 29 3.15 18.04 1.32
C TRP A 29 2.84 17.43 -0.05
N VAL A 30 1.60 17.54 -0.51
CA VAL A 30 1.23 17.33 -1.92
C VAL A 30 0.79 18.66 -2.52
N HIS A 31 1.57 19.17 -3.47
CA HIS A 31 1.20 20.35 -4.25
C HIS A 31 0.72 19.94 -5.63
N ALA A 32 -0.21 20.71 -6.20
CA ALA A 32 -0.72 20.50 -7.54
C ALA A 32 -0.85 21.82 -8.30
N THR A 33 -0.77 21.76 -9.63
CA THR A 33 -1.23 22.87 -10.47
C THR A 33 -2.75 22.90 -10.50
N ASP A 34 -3.33 24.08 -10.75
CA ASP A 34 -4.77 24.23 -10.93
C ASP A 34 -5.36 23.29 -11.99
N GLY A 35 -6.64 22.94 -11.79
CA GLY A 35 -7.39 22.01 -12.63
C GLY A 35 -7.79 20.76 -11.85
N GLY A 36 -8.45 19.81 -12.53
CA GLY A 36 -8.75 18.50 -11.93
C GLY A 36 -7.50 17.64 -11.82
N ALA A 37 -7.43 16.78 -10.80
CA ALA A 37 -6.29 15.95 -10.43
C ALA A 37 -5.74 15.14 -11.60
N LEU A 38 -6.58 14.70 -12.53
CA LEU A 38 -6.15 13.94 -13.70
C LEU A 38 -5.27 14.75 -14.66
N ALA A 39 -5.53 16.05 -14.79
CA ALA A 39 -4.80 16.95 -15.69
C ALA A 39 -3.68 17.72 -14.97
N ALA A 40 -3.69 17.73 -13.64
CA ALA A 40 -2.74 18.45 -12.82
C ALA A 40 -1.32 17.87 -12.91
N ARG A 41 -0.35 18.72 -12.61
CA ARG A 41 1.03 18.34 -12.30
C ARG A 41 1.25 18.45 -10.81
N PHE A 42 1.87 17.43 -10.23
CA PHE A 42 2.08 17.31 -8.80
C PHE A 42 3.54 17.47 -8.44
N TRP A 43 3.77 17.95 -7.24
CA TRP A 43 5.08 17.96 -6.62
C TRP A 43 4.98 17.42 -5.20
N LEU A 44 5.90 16.51 -4.87
CA LEU A 44 6.03 15.87 -3.58
C LEU A 44 7.35 16.31 -2.93
N PRO A 45 7.41 17.49 -2.28
CA PRO A 45 8.59 17.91 -1.52
C PRO A 45 8.97 16.87 -0.46
N PRO A 46 10.25 16.64 -0.20
CA PRO A 46 10.71 15.63 0.75
C PRO A 46 10.52 16.04 2.22
N SER A 47 10.21 17.31 2.50
CA SER A 47 9.98 17.84 3.86
C SER A 47 9.07 19.07 3.83
N GLU A 48 8.53 19.44 4.99
CA GLU A 48 7.76 20.69 5.14
C GLU A 48 8.63 21.94 4.90
N GLU A 49 9.90 21.91 5.30
CA GLU A 49 10.85 23.01 5.05
C GLU A 49 11.09 23.25 3.55
N GLU A 50 11.00 22.22 2.72
CA GLU A 50 11.06 22.38 1.27
C GLU A 50 9.71 22.78 0.67
N ALA A 51 8.61 22.37 1.29
CA ALA A 51 7.24 22.66 0.85
C ALA A 51 6.89 24.14 0.95
N TRP A 52 7.32 24.79 2.04
CA TRP A 52 6.92 26.13 2.44
C TRP A 52 8.11 27.09 2.53
N ASP A 53 7.88 28.39 2.34
CA ASP A 53 8.87 29.44 2.61
C ASP A 53 8.70 30.02 4.03
N GLU A 54 9.53 31.02 4.37
CA GLU A 54 9.60 31.61 5.72
C GLU A 54 8.29 32.29 6.16
N ASP A 55 7.38 32.58 5.23
CA ASP A 55 6.09 33.22 5.48
C ASP A 55 4.92 32.19 5.47
N ASP A 56 5.24 30.89 5.57
CA ASP A 56 4.30 29.76 5.44
C ASP A 56 3.54 29.76 4.10
N GLU A 57 4.10 30.39 3.06
CA GLU A 57 3.58 30.31 1.70
C GLU A 57 4.26 29.17 0.93
N VAL A 58 3.62 28.67 -0.13
CA VAL A 58 4.26 27.66 -1.01
C VAL A 58 5.61 28.19 -1.49
N ALA A 59 6.65 27.36 -1.47
CA ALA A 59 8.00 27.77 -1.85
C ALA A 59 8.02 28.55 -3.18
N VAL A 60 8.75 29.67 -3.24
CA VAL A 60 8.75 30.61 -4.39
C VAL A 60 8.97 29.91 -5.74
N ALA A 61 9.88 28.93 -5.79
CA ALA A 61 10.16 28.17 -7.00
C ALA A 61 8.96 27.32 -7.45
N ALA A 62 8.19 26.76 -6.50
CA ALA A 62 6.98 25.99 -6.77
C ALA A 62 5.82 26.90 -7.20
N ARG A 63 5.64 28.05 -6.55
CA ARG A 63 4.66 29.08 -6.99
C ARG A 63 4.93 29.56 -8.41
N GLY A 64 6.20 29.74 -8.78
CA GLY A 64 6.60 30.09 -10.13
C GLY A 64 6.22 29.05 -11.20
N LEU A 65 5.91 27.82 -10.80
CA LEU A 65 5.42 26.74 -11.66
C LEU A 65 3.89 26.60 -11.63
N GLY A 66 3.18 27.49 -10.92
CA GLY A 66 1.73 27.45 -10.76
C GLY A 66 1.24 26.39 -9.77
N LEU A 67 2.11 25.92 -8.87
CA LEU A 67 1.73 24.98 -7.81
C LEU A 67 1.06 25.70 -6.64
N SER A 68 -0.01 25.08 -6.13
CA SER A 68 -0.72 25.46 -4.92
C SER A 68 -0.83 24.25 -3.97
N PRO A 69 -1.11 24.46 -2.68
CA PRO A 69 -1.33 23.36 -1.75
C PRO A 69 -2.52 22.53 -2.22
N PHE A 70 -2.37 21.21 -2.29
CA PHE A 70 -3.45 20.31 -2.67
C PHE A 70 -3.99 19.55 -1.47
N LEU A 71 -3.19 18.65 -0.89
CA LEU A 71 -3.55 17.87 0.29
C LEU A 71 -2.30 17.57 1.12
N GLU A 72 -2.49 17.29 2.41
CA GLU A 72 -1.47 16.63 3.22
C GLU A 72 -1.17 15.22 2.69
N PRO A 73 0.06 14.69 2.83
CA PRO A 73 0.42 13.36 2.34
C PRO A 73 -0.43 12.24 2.95
N ALA A 74 -0.71 12.31 4.25
CA ALA A 74 -1.58 11.35 4.94
C ALA A 74 -3.01 11.41 4.42
N THR A 75 -3.57 12.62 4.30
CA THR A 75 -4.91 12.83 3.74
C THR A 75 -5.00 12.34 2.29
N PHE A 76 -3.98 12.59 1.48
CA PHE A 76 -3.92 12.08 0.11
C PHE A 76 -3.94 10.55 0.10
N ALA A 77 -3.13 9.89 0.94
CA ALA A 77 -3.12 8.44 1.10
C ALA A 77 -4.48 7.89 1.58
N ASP A 78 -5.11 8.53 2.56
CA ASP A 78 -6.44 8.15 3.06
C ASP A 78 -7.51 8.20 1.96
N VAL A 79 -7.49 9.22 1.11
CA VAL A 79 -8.42 9.31 -0.03
C VAL A 79 -8.23 8.13 -0.99
N LEU A 80 -6.96 7.77 -1.27
CA LEU A 80 -6.67 6.60 -2.10
C LEU A 80 -7.12 5.31 -1.41
N ASP A 81 -6.88 5.13 -0.12
CA ASP A 81 -7.26 3.93 0.61
C ASP A 81 -8.79 3.76 0.68
N VAL A 82 -9.51 4.84 0.97
CA VAL A 82 -10.98 4.82 0.97
C VAL A 82 -11.52 4.49 -0.41
N GLN A 83 -10.99 5.10 -1.48
CA GLN A 83 -11.39 4.76 -2.85
C GLN A 83 -11.06 3.31 -3.21
N LYS A 84 -9.90 2.81 -2.74
CA LYS A 84 -9.44 1.44 -2.96
C LYS A 84 -10.34 0.42 -2.26
N ARG A 85 -10.68 0.66 -1.00
CA ARG A 85 -11.60 -0.19 -0.20
C ARG A 85 -12.98 -0.23 -0.82
N GLN A 86 -13.45 0.91 -1.33
CA GLN A 86 -14.74 0.96 -2.02
C GLN A 86 -14.69 0.25 -3.38
N ARG A 87 -13.63 0.44 -4.16
CA ARG A 87 -13.49 -0.17 -5.50
C ARG A 87 -12.05 -0.64 -5.71
N PRO A 88 -11.72 -1.91 -5.39
CA PRO A 88 -10.36 -2.45 -5.47
C PRO A 88 -9.71 -2.37 -6.85
N LEU A 89 -10.53 -2.34 -7.91
CA LEU A 89 -10.12 -2.23 -9.31
C LEU A 89 -10.33 -0.82 -9.89
N SER A 90 -10.38 0.22 -9.05
CA SER A 90 -10.49 1.61 -9.45
C SER A 90 -9.51 1.98 -10.55
N THR A 91 -9.99 2.77 -11.52
CA THR A 91 -9.17 3.36 -12.58
C THR A 91 -8.47 4.62 -12.10
N LEU A 92 -7.53 5.15 -12.90
CA LEU A 92 -6.86 6.41 -12.57
C LEU A 92 -7.87 7.56 -12.50
N GLU A 93 -8.89 7.54 -13.36
CA GLU A 93 -9.99 8.50 -13.39
C GLU A 93 -10.88 8.42 -12.13
N ASP A 94 -11.05 7.25 -11.54
CA ASP A 94 -11.80 7.08 -10.30
C ASP A 94 -11.04 7.69 -9.12
N TYR A 95 -9.72 7.47 -9.05
CA TYR A 95 -8.87 8.13 -8.05
C TYR A 95 -8.81 9.64 -8.24
N ALA A 96 -8.69 10.13 -9.47
CA ALA A 96 -8.73 11.56 -9.76
C ALA A 96 -10.02 12.19 -9.22
N ARG A 97 -11.17 11.54 -9.46
CA ARG A 97 -12.47 12.02 -8.98
C ARG A 97 -12.57 12.03 -7.46
N ALA A 98 -12.03 11.00 -6.80
CA ALA A 98 -12.02 10.94 -5.34
C ALA A 98 -11.16 12.07 -4.73
N LEU A 99 -9.99 12.32 -5.32
CA LEU A 99 -9.09 13.40 -4.91
C LEU A 99 -9.69 14.79 -5.15
N ASP A 100 -10.25 15.03 -6.33
CA ASP A 100 -10.94 16.30 -6.65
C ASP A 100 -12.10 16.56 -5.69
N TYR A 101 -12.91 15.53 -5.43
CA TYR A 101 -14.03 15.64 -4.52
C TYR A 101 -13.58 15.94 -3.09
N TYR A 102 -12.53 15.27 -2.59
CA TYR A 102 -12.03 15.55 -1.26
C TYR A 102 -11.44 16.96 -1.17
N ALA A 103 -10.66 17.39 -2.17
CA ALA A 103 -10.09 18.74 -2.20
C ALA A 103 -11.15 19.85 -2.23
N GLU A 104 -12.31 19.60 -2.84
CA GLU A 104 -13.41 20.57 -2.90
C GLU A 104 -14.31 20.54 -1.65
N TYR A 105 -14.57 19.36 -1.09
CA TYR A 105 -15.62 19.16 -0.07
C TYR A 105 -15.10 18.73 1.30
N ASP A 106 -13.81 18.48 1.46
CA ASP A 106 -13.18 17.94 2.67
C ASP A 106 -13.92 16.69 3.19
N ALA A 107 -14.29 15.82 2.25
CA ALA A 107 -15.10 14.64 2.51
C ALA A 107 -14.77 13.51 1.52
N PHE A 108 -14.84 12.27 1.98
CA PHE A 108 -14.64 11.12 1.11
C PHE A 108 -15.80 10.95 0.13
N LEU A 109 -15.48 10.75 -1.15
CA LEU A 109 -16.47 10.43 -2.17
C LEU A 109 -17.11 9.07 -1.86
N GLN A 110 -18.44 9.05 -1.77
CA GLN A 110 -19.21 7.82 -1.61
C GLN A 110 -19.52 7.24 -2.98
N VAL A 111 -19.14 5.98 -3.19
CA VAL A 111 -19.46 5.25 -4.41
C VAL A 111 -20.86 4.62 -4.30
N PRO A 112 -21.75 4.79 -5.29
CA PRO A 112 -23.08 4.16 -5.26
C PRO A 112 -23.02 2.63 -5.24
N GLY A 113 -23.90 2.02 -4.45
CA GLY A 113 -24.04 0.56 -4.35
C GLY A 113 -22.97 -0.14 -3.49
N MET A 114 -22.19 0.65 -2.74
CA MET A 114 -21.31 0.16 -1.69
C MET A 114 -22.11 -0.26 -0.47
N ASP A 115 -21.57 -1.18 0.33
CA ASP A 115 -22.11 -1.40 1.67
C ASP A 115 -21.88 -0.11 2.49
N GLU A 116 -22.91 0.74 2.56
CA GLU A 116 -22.85 2.04 3.21
C GLU A 116 -22.44 1.94 4.70
N ALA A 117 -22.64 0.78 5.34
CA ALA A 117 -22.26 0.57 6.72
C ALA A 117 -20.77 0.27 6.91
N LEU A 118 -20.10 -0.29 5.90
CA LEU A 118 -18.70 -0.71 5.97
C LEU A 118 -17.77 0.14 5.09
N GLY A 119 -18.31 0.79 4.05
CA GLY A 119 -17.52 1.51 3.05
C GLY A 119 -16.63 0.59 2.20
N GLU A 120 -16.99 -0.70 2.09
CA GLU A 120 -16.13 -1.73 1.49
C GLU A 120 -16.80 -2.46 0.33
N ALA A 121 -15.99 -2.84 -0.65
CA ALA A 121 -16.43 -3.57 -1.82
C ALA A 121 -17.04 -4.91 -1.45
N SER A 122 -17.90 -5.42 -2.32
CA SER A 122 -18.45 -6.76 -2.12
C SER A 122 -17.35 -7.82 -2.11
N ALA A 123 -17.55 -8.92 -1.40
CA ALA A 123 -16.58 -10.03 -1.37
C ALA A 123 -16.23 -10.52 -2.80
N ALA A 124 -17.20 -10.53 -3.71
CA ALA A 124 -16.98 -10.91 -5.10
C ALA A 124 -16.01 -9.96 -5.84
N GLU A 125 -16.03 -8.66 -5.53
CA GLU A 125 -15.10 -7.69 -6.12
C GLU A 125 -13.71 -7.76 -5.48
N GLN A 126 -13.64 -8.02 -4.18
CA GLN A 126 -12.37 -8.28 -3.48
C GLN A 126 -11.70 -9.54 -4.05
N ASP A 127 -12.46 -10.63 -4.21
CA ASP A 127 -11.99 -11.88 -4.82
C ASP A 127 -11.51 -11.65 -6.26
N ALA A 128 -12.26 -10.89 -7.06
CA ALA A 128 -11.87 -10.56 -8.42
C ALA A 128 -10.56 -9.76 -8.48
N ALA A 129 -10.37 -8.81 -7.56
CA ALA A 129 -9.12 -8.05 -7.45
C ALA A 129 -7.94 -8.95 -7.06
N GLN A 130 -8.15 -9.84 -6.08
CA GLN A 130 -7.13 -10.78 -5.65
C GLN A 130 -6.71 -11.74 -6.78
N VAL A 131 -7.66 -12.23 -7.57
CA VAL A 131 -7.37 -13.05 -8.77
C VAL A 131 -6.54 -12.27 -9.81
N MET A 132 -6.71 -10.95 -9.89
CA MET A 132 -5.89 -10.06 -10.73
C MET A 132 -4.54 -9.67 -10.08
N GLY A 133 -4.18 -10.28 -8.94
CA GLY A 133 -2.97 -9.97 -8.18
C GLY A 133 -3.01 -8.58 -7.55
N VAL A 134 -4.18 -7.99 -7.36
CA VAL A 134 -4.37 -6.65 -6.81
C VAL A 134 -4.73 -6.75 -5.33
N GLY A 135 -3.96 -6.06 -4.48
CA GLY A 135 -4.08 -6.15 -3.02
C GLY A 135 -5.24 -5.33 -2.47
N PRO A 136 -5.56 -5.49 -1.17
CA PRO A 136 -6.66 -4.77 -0.52
C PRO A 136 -6.37 -3.29 -0.28
N GLY A 137 -5.10 -2.90 -0.11
CA GLY A 137 -4.68 -1.52 0.18
C GLY A 137 -3.95 -0.85 -0.98
N ILE A 138 -3.44 0.36 -0.69
CA ILE A 138 -2.69 1.21 -1.65
C ILE A 138 -1.18 0.97 -1.63
N PHE A 139 -0.70 0.08 -0.77
CA PHE A 139 0.70 -0.35 -0.71
C PHE A 139 0.85 -1.79 -1.22
N ALA A 140 2.08 -2.17 -1.54
CA ALA A 140 2.38 -3.57 -1.88
C ALA A 140 2.12 -4.46 -0.66
N SER A 141 1.46 -5.59 -0.89
CA SER A 141 1.19 -6.56 0.18
C SER A 141 1.59 -7.97 -0.24
N PHE A 142 1.92 -8.82 0.73
CA PHE A 142 2.50 -10.14 0.47
C PHE A 142 1.86 -11.20 1.36
N ASP A 143 1.51 -12.34 0.76
CA ASP A 143 1.18 -13.56 1.50
C ASP A 143 2.40 -14.47 1.51
N VAL A 144 2.71 -15.04 2.67
CA VAL A 144 3.85 -15.96 2.84
C VAL A 144 3.33 -17.33 3.24
N VAL A 145 3.71 -18.34 2.47
CA VAL A 145 3.30 -19.73 2.69
C VAL A 145 4.54 -20.61 2.80
N LEU A 146 4.63 -21.38 3.88
CA LEU A 146 5.60 -22.45 4.01
C LEU A 146 5.15 -23.65 3.17
N VAL A 147 5.89 -24.00 2.13
CA VAL A 147 5.52 -25.10 1.20
C VAL A 147 6.34 -26.36 1.41
N ALA A 148 7.59 -26.23 1.87
CA ALA A 148 8.43 -27.37 2.23
C ALA A 148 9.38 -27.02 3.37
N CYS A 149 9.73 -28.02 4.19
CA CYS A 149 10.74 -27.90 5.22
C CYS A 149 11.56 -29.20 5.32
N PRO A 150 12.90 -29.14 5.35
CA PRO A 150 13.74 -30.32 5.58
C PRO A 150 13.37 -31.01 6.90
N ALA A 151 13.35 -32.35 6.89
CA ALA A 151 12.88 -33.13 8.03
C ALA A 151 13.72 -32.91 9.30
N GLU A 152 15.03 -32.69 9.13
CA GLU A 152 16.00 -32.33 10.17
C GLU A 152 15.70 -30.98 10.83
N HIS A 153 15.04 -30.07 10.10
CA HIS A 153 14.70 -28.71 10.55
C HIS A 153 13.24 -28.55 10.97
N MET A 154 12.41 -29.60 10.85
CA MET A 154 10.98 -29.59 11.15
C MET A 154 10.66 -29.07 12.56
N LYS A 155 11.45 -29.43 13.58
CA LYS A 155 11.27 -28.90 14.95
C LYS A 155 11.59 -27.41 15.04
N GLY A 156 12.63 -26.95 14.35
CA GLY A 156 12.99 -25.53 14.29
C GLY A 156 11.92 -24.71 13.58
N ALA A 157 11.38 -25.21 12.47
CA ALA A 157 10.27 -24.59 11.76
C ALA A 157 9.02 -24.52 12.63
N ALA A 158 8.67 -25.59 13.33
CA ALA A 158 7.54 -25.61 14.27
C ALA A 158 7.67 -24.57 15.40
N SER A 159 8.87 -24.42 15.97
CA SER A 159 9.11 -23.38 16.99
C SER A 159 8.92 -21.96 16.44
N ARG A 160 9.34 -21.71 15.21
CA ARG A 160 9.17 -20.40 14.56
C ARG A 160 7.71 -20.11 14.20
N VAL A 161 7.00 -21.11 13.68
CA VAL A 161 5.55 -21.04 13.45
C VAL A 161 4.80 -20.78 14.75
N ALA A 162 5.18 -21.46 15.83
CA ALA A 162 4.57 -21.27 17.15
C ALA A 162 4.69 -19.82 17.64
N THR A 163 5.88 -19.23 17.51
CA THR A 163 6.11 -17.82 17.85
C THR A 163 5.32 -16.89 16.93
N LEU A 164 5.42 -17.10 15.61
CA LEU A 164 4.80 -16.23 14.62
C LEU A 164 3.28 -16.20 14.71
N LEU A 165 2.64 -17.37 14.85
CA LEU A 165 1.19 -17.50 14.92
C LEU A 165 0.65 -17.45 16.36
N ALA A 166 1.53 -17.28 17.35
CA ALA A 166 1.21 -17.32 18.77
C ALA A 166 0.42 -18.58 19.20
N ILE A 167 0.85 -19.76 18.71
CA ILE A 167 0.23 -21.06 19.01
C ILE A 167 1.19 -22.01 19.74
N PRO A 168 0.69 -23.06 20.43
CA PRO A 168 1.55 -24.05 21.05
C PRO A 168 2.45 -24.79 20.04
N VAL A 169 3.70 -25.08 20.43
CA VAL A 169 4.68 -25.78 19.56
C VAL A 169 4.18 -27.14 19.07
N GLY A 170 3.43 -27.89 19.88
CA GLY A 170 2.85 -29.16 19.45
C GLY A 170 1.84 -29.02 18.31
N GLU A 171 1.02 -27.95 18.34
CA GLU A 171 0.09 -27.61 17.27
C GLU A 171 0.83 -27.12 16.03
N ALA A 172 1.80 -26.22 16.21
CA ALA A 172 2.65 -25.76 15.11
C ALA A 172 3.35 -26.92 14.40
N LEU A 173 3.88 -27.90 15.15
CA LEU A 173 4.49 -29.10 14.59
C LEU A 173 3.50 -29.96 13.79
N ALA A 174 2.26 -30.10 14.28
CA ALA A 174 1.22 -30.80 13.55
C ALA A 174 0.89 -30.08 12.23
N ARG A 175 0.79 -28.75 12.24
CA ARG A 175 0.58 -27.92 11.04
C ARG A 175 1.75 -28.00 10.06
N CYS A 176 3.00 -27.93 10.54
CA CYS A 176 4.19 -28.07 9.69
C CYS A 176 4.32 -29.46 9.04
N ARG A 177 3.63 -30.49 9.53
CA ARG A 177 3.56 -31.81 8.89
C ARG A 177 2.47 -31.91 7.82
N MET A 178 1.59 -30.92 7.75
CA MET A 178 0.48 -30.84 6.80
C MET A 178 0.64 -29.61 5.88
N LEU A 179 1.85 -29.38 5.37
CA LEU A 179 2.12 -28.30 4.42
C LEU A 179 1.22 -28.42 3.17
N PRO A 180 0.87 -27.30 2.51
CA PRO A 180 1.34 -25.92 2.75
C PRO A 180 0.71 -25.26 3.99
N LEU A 181 1.45 -24.34 4.62
CA LEU A 181 1.00 -23.59 5.81
C LEU A 181 1.16 -22.09 5.58
N ALA A 182 0.07 -21.33 5.71
CA ALA A 182 0.11 -19.87 5.72
C ALA A 182 0.86 -19.36 6.97
N LEU A 183 1.89 -18.54 6.73
CA LEU A 183 2.69 -17.90 7.77
C LEU A 183 2.24 -16.45 8.02
N GLY A 184 1.68 -15.80 7.00
CA GLY A 184 1.09 -14.47 7.10
C GLY A 184 0.36 -14.11 5.81
N GLN A 185 -0.58 -13.18 5.93
CA GLN A 185 -1.38 -12.65 4.83
C GLN A 185 -1.34 -11.13 4.85
N HIS A 186 -1.38 -10.52 3.66
CA HIS A 186 -1.38 -9.07 3.46
C HIS A 186 -0.29 -8.34 4.25
N LEU A 187 0.91 -8.95 4.35
CA LEU A 187 2.06 -8.35 5.01
C LEU A 187 2.60 -7.21 4.16
N ASP A 188 3.05 -6.12 4.78
CA ASP A 188 3.91 -5.15 4.10
C ASP A 188 5.29 -5.76 3.79
N ARG A 189 6.14 -5.04 3.06
CA ARG A 189 7.44 -5.56 2.59
C ARG A 189 8.36 -5.89 3.77
N VAL A 190 8.39 -5.04 4.78
CA VAL A 190 9.25 -5.22 5.96
C VAL A 190 8.83 -6.48 6.72
N ARG A 191 7.55 -6.59 7.06
CA ARG A 191 7.01 -7.77 7.77
C ARG A 191 7.13 -9.04 6.95
N CYS A 192 6.99 -8.95 5.63
CA CYS A 192 7.23 -10.08 4.73
C CYS A 192 8.68 -10.59 4.87
N GLY A 193 9.68 -9.70 4.85
CA GLY A 193 11.08 -10.04 5.08
C GLY A 193 11.36 -10.63 6.46
N GLU A 194 10.76 -10.05 7.52
CA GLU A 194 10.88 -10.55 8.90
C GLU A 194 10.30 -11.96 9.06
N VAL A 195 9.21 -12.27 8.36
CA VAL A 195 8.62 -13.62 8.34
C VAL A 195 9.48 -14.58 7.53
N GLN A 196 10.03 -14.16 6.40
CA GLN A 196 10.81 -15.03 5.51
C GLN A 196 12.16 -15.44 6.12
N ALA A 197 12.93 -14.45 6.56
CA ALA A 197 14.35 -14.61 6.90
C ALA A 197 14.63 -15.79 7.84
N PRO A 198 13.86 -16.01 8.92
CA PRO A 198 14.05 -17.20 9.73
C PRO A 198 13.92 -18.47 8.87
N PHE A 199 12.79 -18.71 8.20
CA PHE A 199 12.55 -19.98 7.51
C PHE A 199 13.57 -20.28 6.41
N GLU A 200 14.08 -19.26 5.72
CA GLU A 200 15.16 -19.41 4.75
C GLU A 200 16.46 -19.92 5.38
N GLU A 201 16.82 -19.48 6.60
CA GLU A 201 17.98 -20.00 7.34
C GLU A 201 17.88 -21.51 7.65
N LEU A 202 16.67 -22.07 7.67
CA LEU A 202 16.45 -23.52 7.85
C LEU A 202 16.44 -24.29 6.52
N GLY A 203 16.70 -23.62 5.40
CA GLY A 203 16.54 -24.20 4.07
C GLY A 203 15.09 -24.60 3.77
N ALA A 204 14.12 -23.97 4.43
CA ALA A 204 12.71 -24.17 4.10
C ALA A 204 12.38 -23.48 2.78
N THR A 205 11.43 -24.04 2.04
CA THR A 205 10.91 -23.43 0.82
C THR A 205 9.66 -22.63 1.17
N LEU A 206 9.71 -21.34 0.85
CA LEU A 206 8.57 -20.43 0.96
C LEU A 206 7.99 -20.16 -0.43
N GLN A 207 6.69 -19.99 -0.49
CA GLN A 207 6.00 -19.37 -1.61
C GLN A 207 5.50 -18.02 -1.15
N ILE A 208 5.87 -16.98 -1.90
CA ILE A 208 5.45 -15.61 -1.65
C ILE A 208 4.50 -15.23 -2.78
N HIS A 209 3.32 -14.76 -2.42
CA HIS A 209 2.40 -14.17 -3.37
C HIS A 209 2.38 -12.67 -3.17
N ALA A 210 2.76 -11.92 -4.19
CA ALA A 210 2.88 -10.48 -4.15
C ALA A 210 1.65 -9.84 -4.79
N TYR A 211 1.04 -8.89 -4.10
CA TYR A 211 -0.10 -8.13 -4.62
C TYR A 211 0.31 -6.70 -4.91
N ARG A 212 -0.02 -6.25 -6.12
CA ARG A 212 0.17 -4.85 -6.53
C ARG A 212 -0.92 -3.96 -5.91
N PRO A 213 -0.58 -2.71 -5.57
CA PRO A 213 -1.55 -1.78 -5.00
C PRO A 213 -2.59 -1.31 -6.03
N PHE A 214 -2.18 -1.11 -7.28
CA PHE A 214 -3.09 -0.65 -8.35
C PHE A 214 -3.06 -1.59 -9.56
N PRO A 215 -4.17 -1.72 -10.32
CA PRO A 215 -4.25 -2.61 -11.48
C PRO A 215 -3.22 -2.36 -12.58
N TRP A 216 -2.72 -1.12 -12.70
CA TRP A 216 -1.75 -0.72 -13.74
C TRP A 216 -0.29 -0.90 -13.32
N ARG A 217 0.00 -1.20 -12.05
CA ARG A 217 1.39 -1.41 -11.59
C ARG A 217 1.88 -2.81 -11.94
N ALA A 218 3.19 -2.91 -12.09
CA ALA A 218 3.87 -4.19 -12.14
C ALA A 218 3.78 -4.90 -10.78
N GLU A 219 3.95 -6.22 -10.79
CA GLU A 219 4.03 -7.02 -9.56
C GLU A 219 5.21 -6.55 -8.70
N PRO A 220 5.02 -6.33 -7.39
CA PRO A 220 6.09 -5.86 -6.52
C PRO A 220 7.03 -7.00 -6.16
N ASN A 221 8.33 -6.69 -6.02
CA ASN A 221 9.28 -7.64 -5.46
C ASN A 221 9.15 -7.66 -3.92
N ALA A 222 9.25 -8.86 -3.33
CA ALA A 222 9.24 -9.07 -1.89
C ALA A 222 10.54 -8.57 -1.21
N GLY A 223 11.59 -8.32 -1.99
CA GLY A 223 12.90 -7.85 -1.48
C GLY A 223 13.86 -9.01 -1.28
#